data_AF-A0A0E0QL68-F1
#
_entry.id   AF-A0A0E0QL68-F1
#
_cell.length_a   1.000
_cell.length_b   1.000
_cell.length_c   1.000
_cell.angle_alpha   90.00
_cell.angle_beta   90.00
_cell.angle_gamma   90.00
#
_symmetry.space_group_name_H-M   'P 1'
#
loop_
_entity.id
_entity.type
_entity.pdbx_description
1 polymer ?
#
loop_
_entity_poly.entity_id
_entity_poly.type
_entity_poly.pdbx_seq_one_letter_code
_entity_poly.pdbx_strand_id
1 'polypeptide(L)' 'MALEGLTALELTGADRTGLISEVFVVLADMDCGVVEGRTWTHRVHLGCLIFLRDEETDTERMA' A
#
# COMPACT_ATOMS: atom_id res chain seq x y z
N MET A 1 -1.81 13.22 -13.79
CA MET A 1 -2.55 11.94 -13.89
C MET A 1 -2.97 11.50 -12.48
N ALA A 2 -4.04 10.72 -12.31
CA ALA A 2 -4.62 10.39 -11.00
C ALA A 2 -3.68 9.69 -9.98
N LEU A 3 -2.47 9.33 -10.39
CA LEU A 3 -1.46 8.61 -9.59
C LEU A 3 -0.11 9.36 -9.51
N GLU A 4 -0.02 10.61 -9.97
CA GLU A 4 1.22 11.40 -9.87
C GLU A 4 1.56 11.72 -8.41
N GLY A 5 2.83 11.53 -8.03
CA GLY A 5 3.31 11.79 -6.67
C GLY A 5 2.97 10.71 -5.65
N LEU A 6 2.40 9.58 -6.06
CA LEU A 6 2.12 8.45 -5.17
C LEU A 6 3.28 7.44 -5.20
N THR A 7 3.46 6.74 -4.08
CA THR A 7 4.39 5.61 -3.97
C THR A 7 3.66 4.32 -4.28
N ALA A 8 4.23 3.47 -5.14
CA ALA A 8 3.68 2.15 -5.43
C ALA A 8 4.37 1.07 -4.57
N LEU A 9 3.59 0.30 -3.81
CA LEU A 9 4.00 -0.89 -3.09
C LEU A 9 3.51 -2.13 -3.85
N GLU A 10 4.44 -2.91 -4.39
CA GLU A 10 4.16 -4.20 -5.02
C GLU A 10 4.57 -5.35 -4.09
N LEU A 11 3.65 -6.29 -3.87
CA LEU A 11 3.87 -7.49 -3.05
C LEU A 11 3.52 -8.72 -3.86
N THR A 12 4.43 -9.69 -3.90
CA THR A 12 4.17 -11.02 -4.49
C THR A 12 4.73 -12.10 -3.59
N GLY A 13 4.07 -13.25 -3.52
CA GLY A 13 4.56 -14.36 -2.71
C GLY A 13 3.51 -15.40 -2.40
N ALA A 14 3.83 -16.28 -1.46
CA ALA A 14 2.88 -17.28 -0.97
C ALA A 14 1.72 -16.58 -0.23
N ASP A 15 0.50 -16.93 -0.60
CA ASP A 15 -0.70 -16.46 0.08
C ASP A 15 -0.84 -17.13 1.44
N ARG A 16 -1.20 -16.34 2.45
CA ARG A 16 -1.54 -16.82 3.79
C ARG A 16 -2.63 -15.95 4.39
N THR A 17 -3.45 -16.58 5.23
CA THR A 17 -4.51 -15.87 5.97
C THR A 17 -3.92 -14.66 6.71
N GLY A 18 -4.54 -13.51 6.51
CA GLY A 18 -4.18 -12.26 7.19
C GLY A 18 -3.02 -11.48 6.56
N LEU A 19 -2.32 -11.99 5.53
CA LEU A 19 -1.16 -11.30 4.96
C LEU A 19 -1.45 -9.84 4.56
N ILE A 20 -2.51 -9.63 3.78
CA ILE A 20 -2.91 -8.28 3.35
C ILE A 20 -3.35 -7.44 4.55
N SER A 21 -4.08 -8.01 5.50
CA SER A 21 -4.48 -7.30 6.71
C SER A 21 -3.27 -6.81 7.51
N GLU A 22 -2.26 -7.65 7.68
CA GLU A 22 -1.02 -7.27 8.36
C GLU A 22 -0.24 -6.19 7.61
N VAL A 23 -0.20 -6.23 6.27
CA VAL A 23 0.39 -5.15 5.46
C VAL A 23 -0.32 -3.83 5.73
N PHE A 24 -1.65 -3.81 5.77
CA PHE A 24 -2.42 -2.60 6.06
C PHE A 24 -2.19 -2.10 7.49
N VAL A 25 -1.98 -2.98 8.46
CA VAL A 25 -1.58 -2.59 9.83
C VAL A 25 -0.23 -1.88 9.81
N VAL A 26 0.78 -2.44 9.14
CA VAL A 26 2.12 -1.80 9.05
C VAL A 26 2.04 -0.45 8.32
N LEU A 27 1.26 -0.35 7.26
CA LEU A 27 1.06 0.92 6.55
C LEU A 27 0.40 1.97 7.44
N ALA A 28 -0.59 1.59 8.24
CA ALA A 28 -1.22 2.50 9.22
C ALA A 28 -0.25 2.90 10.34
N ASP A 29 0.57 1.97 10.84
CA ASP A 29 1.58 2.26 11.86
C ASP A 29 2.70 3.19 11.35
N MET A 30 2.92 3.22 10.03
CA MET A 30 3.85 4.14 9.35
C MET A 30 3.19 5.43 8.85
N ASP A 31 1.94 5.69 9.22
CA ASP A 31 1.18 6.89 8.81
C ASP A 31 1.10 7.05 7.27
N CYS A 32 1.05 5.93 6.55
CA CYS A 32 0.93 5.92 5.09
C CYS A 32 -0.55 5.86 4.66
N GLY A 33 -1.02 6.92 3.99
CA GLY A 33 -2.35 6.96 3.41
C GLY A 33 -2.49 6.02 2.21
N VAL A 34 -3.41 5.06 2.26
CA VAL A 34 -3.71 4.17 1.13
C VAL A 34 -4.72 4.81 0.18
N VAL A 35 -4.32 5.07 -1.06
CA VAL A 35 -5.16 5.69 -2.09
C VAL A 35 -5.94 4.66 -2.90
N GLU A 36 -5.26 3.61 -3.37
CA GLU A 36 -5.85 2.52 -4.14
C GLU A 36 -5.09 1.22 -3.86
N GLY A 37 -5.81 0.11 -3.68
CA GLY A 37 -5.22 -1.22 -3.52
C GLY A 37 -5.85 -2.22 -4.48
N ARG A 38 -5.02 -2.94 -5.23
CA ARG A 38 -5.43 -4.09 -6.04
C ARG A 38 -4.78 -5.34 -5.49
N THR A 39 -5.59 -6.36 -5.23
CA THR A 39 -5.12 -7.67 -4.80
C THR A 39 -5.63 -8.73 -5.75
N TRP A 40 -4.82 -9.74 -6.01
CA TRP A 40 -5.22 -10.92 -6.75
C TRP A 40 -4.57 -12.16 -6.15
N THR A 41 -5.30 -13.26 -6.18
CA THR A 41 -4.80 -14.56 -5.74
C THR A 41 -4.90 -15.54 -6.88
N HIS A 42 -3.82 -16.30 -7.11
CA HIS A 42 -3.79 -17.38 -8.08
C HIS A 42 -3.10 -18.59 -7.46
N ARG A 43 -3.90 -19.63 -7.20
CA ARG A 43 -3.50 -20.83 -6.44
C ARG A 43 -3.01 -20.44 -5.05
N VAL A 44 -1.75 -20.71 -4.75
CA VAL A 44 -1.08 -20.41 -3.48
C VAL A 44 -0.27 -19.11 -3.55
N HIS A 45 -0.42 -18.31 -4.62
CA HIS A 45 0.31 -17.06 -4.78
C HIS A 45 -0.63 -15.88 -4.66
N LEU A 46 -0.21 -14.88 -3.90
CA LEU A 46 -0.80 -13.57 -3.85
C LEU A 46 0.06 -12.60 -4.67
N GLY A 47 -0.61 -11.68 -5.36
CA GLY A 47 -0.03 -10.45 -5.85
C GLY A 47 -0.84 -9.26 -5.39
N CYS A 48 -0.18 -8.15 -5.11
CA CYS A 48 -0.81 -6.92 -4.69
C CYS A 48 -0.04 -5.71 -5.20
N LEU A 49 -0.79 -4.67 -5.60
CA LEU A 49 -0.29 -3.35 -5.94
C LEU A 49 -1.08 -2.32 -5.15
N ILE A 50 -0.40 -1.58 -4.28
CA ILE A 50 -0.99 -0.55 -3.42
C ILE A 50 -0.34 0.79 -3.74
N PHE A 51 -1.15 1.81 -3.99
CA PHE A 51 -0.71 3.18 -4.15
C PHE A 51 -0.88 3.94 -2.83
N LEU A 52 0.22 4.49 -2.35
CA LEU A 52 0.37 5.17 -1.07
C LEU A 52 0.62 6.65 -1.27
N ARG A 53 0.17 7.45 -0.30
CA ARG A 53 0.56 8.84 -0.10
C ARG A 53 1.26 8.94 1.26
N ASP A 54 2.39 9.61 1.29
CA ASP A 54 3.08 9.95 2.53
C ASP A 54 2.37 11.15 3.18
N GLU A 55 1.90 11.01 4.42
CA GLU A 55 1.26 12.12 5.14
C GLU A 55 2.27 13.19 5.60
N GLU A 56 3.58 12.88 5.65
CA GLU A 56 4.63 13.86 6.00
C GLU A 56 4.84 14.90 4.89
N THR A 57 4.64 14.50 3.62
CA THR A 57 4.82 15.38 2.45
C THR A 57 3.81 16.54 2.32
N ASP A 58 2.75 16.55 3.13
CA ASP A 58 1.82 17.69 3.23
C ASP A 58 2.28 18.75 4.27
N THR A 59 3.08 18.34 5.27
CA THR A 59 3.52 19.26 6.35
C THR A 59 4.63 20.20 5.89
N GLU A 60 5.51 19.79 4.97
CA GLU A 60 6.57 20.66 4.43
C GLU A 60 6.07 21.73 3.43
N ARG A 61 4.81 21.67 3.00
CA ARG A 61 4.20 22.68 2.12
C ARG A 61 3.40 23.76 2.86
N MET A 62 3.30 23.66 4.18
CA MET A 62 2.63 24.66 5.03
C MET A 62 3.61 25.45 5.92
N ALA A 63 4.92 25.36 5.68
CA ALA A 63 5.97 26.16 6.33
C ALA A 63 6.58 27.21 5.40
#